data_AF-A7TUH9-F1
#
_entry.id   AF-A7TUH9-F1
#
_cell.length_a   1.000
_cell.length_b   1.000
_cell.length_c   1.000
_cell.angle_alpha   90.00
_cell.angle_beta   90.00
_cell.angle_gamma   90.00
#
_symmetry.space_group_name_H-M   'P 1'
#
loop_
_entity.id
_entity.type
_entity.pdbx_description
1 polymer ?
#
loop_
_entity_poly.entity_id
_entity_poly.type
_entity_poly.pdbx_seq_one_letter_code
_entity_poly.pdbx_strand_id
1 'polypeptide(L)'
;MFKLQKHLLLFNIILFIGLGLIFITNNQQAMGMDNNNDGISENNSVVDNHIDEYNIFRNLLLTQGRISQQLINALFNHSSETEINFFSNQLQQIHQQIITYQQRQLNNQERMLRNFDNNMTRVQLEREYLLLTQEMISAINNTPLYASEEQINTLRNIQTRIDQNQRQINIIRNQIQNNQNRPKNNNRRR
;
A
#
# COMPACT_ATOMS: atom_id res chain seq x y z
N MET A 1 35.23 13.10 29.13
CA MET A 1 33.96 13.35 28.39
C MET A 1 33.55 12.22 27.43
N PHE A 2 34.42 11.24 27.11
CA PHE A 2 34.15 10.21 26.09
C PHE A 2 33.34 8.97 26.52
N LYS A 3 33.14 8.73 27.83
CA LYS A 3 32.36 7.56 28.30
C LYS A 3 30.86 7.74 28.14
N LEU A 4 30.33 8.96 28.26
CA LEU A 4 28.88 9.21 28.16
C LEU A 4 28.34 9.03 26.73
N GLN A 5 29.12 9.39 25.70
CA GLN A 5 28.71 9.28 24.30
C GLN A 5 28.47 7.83 23.87
N LYS A 6 29.31 6.88 24.31
CA LYS A 6 29.14 5.45 23.98
C LYS A 6 27.88 4.87 24.62
N HIS A 7 27.56 5.28 25.84
CA HIS A 7 26.34 4.86 26.53
C HIS A 7 25.08 5.46 25.90
N LEU A 8 25.13 6.72 25.46
CA LEU A 8 24.04 7.36 24.71
C LEU A 8 23.77 6.67 23.36
N LEU A 9 24.82 6.23 22.66
CA LEU A 9 24.70 5.52 21.40
C LEU A 9 24.11 4.11 21.60
N LEU A 10 24.55 3.38 22.64
CA LEU A 10 23.97 2.09 23.03
C LEU A 10 22.50 2.22 23.45
N PHE A 11 22.18 3.28 24.21
CA PHE A 11 20.81 3.55 24.65
C PHE A 11 19.89 3.80 23.45
N ASN A 12 20.34 4.57 22.45
CA ASN A 12 19.58 4.81 21.23
C ASN A 12 19.33 3.53 20.42
N ILE A 13 20.33 2.63 20.32
CA ILE A 13 20.17 1.35 19.62
C ILE A 13 19.13 0.47 20.33
N ILE A 14 19.20 0.36 21.66
CA ILE A 14 18.27 -0.46 22.46
C ILE A 14 16.85 0.11 22.37
N LEU A 15 16.69 1.43 22.46
CA LEU A 15 15.40 2.11 22.39
C LEU A 15 14.74 1.93 21.02
N PHE A 16 15.53 1.94 19.93
CA PHE A 16 15.01 1.73 18.58
C PHE A 16 14.58 0.28 18.33
N ILE A 17 15.32 -0.70 18.86
CA ILE A 17 14.95 -2.12 18.79
C ILE A 17 13.69 -2.42 19.62
N GLY A 18 13.60 -1.85 20.83
CA GLY A 18 12.45 -2.03 21.72
C GLY A 18 11.16 -1.47 21.15
N LEU A 19 11.20 -0.25 20.58
CA LEU A 19 10.02 0.35 19.95
C LEU A 19 9.63 -0.37 18.65
N GLY A 20 10.59 -0.84 17.86
CA GLY A 20 10.32 -1.61 16.64
C GLY A 20 9.57 -2.93 16.89
N LEU A 21 9.79 -3.57 18.04
CA LEU A 21 9.11 -4.82 18.42
C LEU A 21 7.68 -4.60 18.94
N ILE A 22 7.39 -3.46 19.59
CA ILE A 22 6.04 -3.17 20.13
C ILE A 22 5.00 -3.01 19.00
N PHE A 23 5.42 -2.61 17.79
CA PHE A 23 4.52 -2.50 16.63
C PHE A 23 4.19 -3.84 15.94
N ILE A 24 4.78 -4.96 16.37
CA ILE A 24 4.59 -6.27 15.70
C ILE A 24 3.42 -7.08 16.29
N THR A 25 2.97 -6.80 17.51
CA THR A 25 2.07 -7.71 18.24
C THR A 25 0.58 -7.36 18.20
N ASN A 26 0.08 -6.61 17.21
CA ASN A 26 -1.35 -6.24 17.20
C ASN A 26 -2.08 -6.33 15.85
N ASN A 27 -1.73 -7.32 15.02
CA ASN A 27 -2.44 -7.59 13.75
C ASN A 27 -2.94 -9.04 13.61
N GLN A 28 -3.38 -9.67 14.70
CA GLN A 28 -4.24 -10.85 14.64
C GLN A 28 -5.70 -10.43 14.46
N GLN A 29 -6.04 -9.92 13.27
CA GLN A 29 -7.40 -10.02 12.74
C GLN A 29 -7.32 -10.70 11.38
N ALA A 30 -7.36 -12.03 11.41
CA ALA A 30 -7.67 -12.84 10.26
C ALA A 30 -9.14 -12.58 9.90
N MET A 31 -9.40 -11.75 8.88
CA MET A 31 -10.68 -11.77 8.19
C MET A 31 -10.71 -13.05 7.35
N GLY A 32 -11.30 -14.11 7.91
CA GLY A 32 -11.72 -15.27 7.16
C GLY A 32 -12.91 -14.88 6.29
N MET A 33 -12.75 -14.94 4.97
CA MET A 33 -13.86 -14.88 4.02
C MET A 33 -13.89 -16.24 3.33
N ASP A 34 -14.87 -17.05 3.72
CA ASP A 34 -15.10 -18.39 3.22
C ASP A 34 -15.65 -18.38 1.78
N ASN A 35 -15.33 -19.46 1.08
CA ASN A 35 -15.44 -19.76 -0.35
C ASN A 35 -16.83 -19.58 -0.97
N ASN A 36 -16.85 -19.21 -2.26
CA ASN A 36 -17.54 -20.01 -3.27
C ASN A 36 -17.09 -19.70 -4.73
N ASN A 37 -16.38 -20.69 -5.28
CA ASN A 37 -16.26 -21.20 -6.66
C ASN A 37 -15.93 -20.34 -7.89
N ASP A 38 -15.13 -21.01 -8.74
CA ASP A 38 -14.82 -20.83 -10.16
C ASP A 38 -13.84 -19.70 -10.54
N GLY A 39 -12.55 -19.96 -10.30
CA GLY A 39 -11.45 -19.20 -10.93
C GLY A 39 -10.03 -19.41 -10.37
N ILE A 40 -9.78 -20.48 -9.61
CA ILE A 40 -8.54 -20.65 -8.84
C ILE A 40 -7.42 -21.22 -9.74
N SER A 41 -6.74 -20.36 -10.49
CA SER A 41 -5.36 -20.65 -10.92
C SER A 41 -4.42 -19.45 -10.88
N GLU A 42 -4.91 -18.22 -10.70
CA GLU A 42 -4.05 -17.03 -10.64
C GLU A 42 -3.67 -16.59 -9.21
N ASN A 43 -4.45 -16.96 -8.20
CA ASN A 43 -4.25 -16.49 -6.82
C ASN A 43 -3.10 -17.17 -6.06
N ASN A 44 -2.74 -18.41 -6.37
CA ASN A 44 -1.61 -19.08 -5.69
C ASN A 44 -0.29 -18.33 -5.93
N SER A 45 -0.12 -17.72 -7.12
CA SER A 45 1.09 -16.94 -7.42
C SER A 45 1.23 -15.67 -6.57
N VAL A 46 0.13 -15.09 -6.09
CA VAL A 46 0.14 -13.88 -5.27
C VAL A 46 0.40 -14.21 -3.80
N VAL A 47 -0.18 -15.31 -3.30
CA VAL A 47 0.05 -15.79 -1.93
C VAL A 47 1.49 -16.27 -1.76
N ASP A 48 2.04 -17.02 -2.72
CA ASP A 48 3.43 -17.48 -2.67
C ASP A 48 4.43 -16.32 -2.68
N ASN A 49 4.17 -15.27 -3.48
CA ASN A 49 5.01 -14.07 -3.50
C ASN A 49 4.99 -13.32 -2.16
N HIS A 50 3.86 -13.27 -1.46
CA HIS A 50 3.79 -12.63 -0.14
C HIS A 50 4.51 -13.41 0.96
N ILE A 51 4.45 -14.75 0.92
CA ILE A 51 5.20 -15.61 1.82
C ILE A 51 6.71 -15.42 1.60
N ASP A 52 7.15 -15.39 0.35
CA ASP A 52 8.55 -15.14 -0.01
C ASP A 52 9.03 -13.75 0.41
N GLU A 53 8.23 -12.69 0.18
CA GLU A 53 8.58 -11.34 0.61
C GLU A 53 8.68 -11.21 2.13
N TYR A 54 7.77 -11.83 2.88
CA TYR A 54 7.84 -11.86 4.34
C TYR A 54 9.08 -12.60 4.84
N ASN A 55 9.40 -13.74 4.24
CA ASN A 55 10.59 -14.52 4.58
C ASN A 55 11.88 -13.74 4.29
N ILE A 56 11.94 -13.00 3.19
CA ILE A 56 13.06 -12.10 2.87
C ILE A 56 13.24 -11.07 3.98
N PHE A 57 12.17 -10.37 4.38
CA PHE A 57 12.24 -9.37 5.44
C PHE A 57 12.66 -9.97 6.78
N ARG A 58 12.06 -11.09 7.17
CA ARG A 58 12.42 -11.83 8.39
C ARG A 58 13.90 -12.23 8.38
N ASN A 59 14.41 -12.70 7.25
CA ASN A 59 15.83 -13.06 7.11
C ASN A 59 16.74 -11.83 7.23
N LEU A 60 16.35 -10.66 6.72
CA LEU A 60 17.09 -9.42 6.92
C LEU A 60 17.17 -9.03 8.40
N LEU A 61 16.06 -9.12 9.13
CA LEU A 61 16.02 -8.84 10.57
C LEU A 61 16.90 -9.80 11.37
N LEU A 62 16.82 -11.10 11.08
CA LEU A 62 17.67 -12.11 11.72
C LEU A 62 19.15 -11.87 11.42
N THR A 63 19.49 -11.49 10.18
CA THR A 63 20.85 -11.16 9.77
C THR A 63 21.36 -9.92 10.49
N GLN A 64 20.54 -8.87 10.61
CA GLN A 64 20.86 -7.67 11.38
C GLN A 64 21.17 -8.01 12.84
N GLY A 65 20.35 -8.85 13.47
CA GLY A 65 20.56 -9.29 14.85
C GLY A 65 21.88 -10.06 15.03
N ARG A 66 22.20 -10.99 14.12
CA ARG A 66 23.46 -11.74 14.14
C ARG A 66 24.69 -10.83 14.01
N ILE A 67 24.68 -9.93 13.03
CA ILE A 67 25.80 -8.98 12.81
C ILE A 67 25.94 -8.04 14.01
N SER A 68 24.82 -7.58 14.58
CA SER A 68 24.83 -6.74 15.78
C SER A 68 25.51 -7.45 16.95
N GLN A 69 25.22 -8.74 17.16
CA GLN A 69 25.89 -9.52 18.21
C GLN A 69 27.39 -9.71 17.93
N GLN A 70 27.78 -9.94 16.67
CA GLN A 70 29.19 -10.04 16.28
C GLN A 70 29.93 -8.73 16.54
N LEU A 71 29.33 -7.59 16.19
CA LEU A 71 29.88 -6.27 16.49
C LEU A 71 30.02 -6.04 18.00
N ILE A 72 29.00 -6.38 18.78
CA ILE A 72 29.04 -6.29 20.25
C ILE A 72 30.19 -7.14 20.80
N ASN A 73 30.31 -8.39 20.36
CA ASN A 73 31.38 -9.28 20.80
C ASN A 73 32.77 -8.75 20.41
N ALA A 74 32.94 -8.25 19.19
CA ALA A 74 34.18 -7.64 18.73
C ALA A 74 34.57 -6.43 19.59
N LEU A 75 33.59 -5.57 19.93
CA LEU A 75 33.80 -4.43 20.82
C LEU A 75 34.20 -4.86 22.24
N PHE A 76 33.56 -5.89 22.80
CA PHE A 76 33.90 -6.41 24.13
C PHE A 76 35.26 -7.10 24.17
N ASN A 77 35.62 -7.82 23.11
CA ASN A 77 36.89 -8.55 23.01
C ASN A 77 38.07 -7.67 22.58
N HIS A 78 37.88 -6.36 22.44
CA HIS A 78 38.90 -5.41 22.00
C HIS A 78 39.53 -5.83 20.65
N SER A 79 38.69 -6.36 19.76
CA SER A 79 39.05 -6.67 18.38
C SER A 79 39.67 -5.48 17.67
N SER A 80 40.37 -5.77 16.56
CA SER A 80 40.96 -4.72 15.73
C SER A 80 39.90 -3.74 15.21
N GLU A 81 40.30 -2.49 14.98
CA GLU A 81 39.45 -1.48 14.36
C GLU A 81 38.92 -1.93 13.00
N THR A 82 39.74 -2.65 12.22
CA THR A 82 39.35 -3.22 10.92
C THR A 82 38.17 -4.19 11.06
N GLU A 83 38.19 -5.06 12.06
CA GLU A 83 37.12 -6.04 12.31
C GLU A 83 35.84 -5.36 12.80
N ILE A 84 35.95 -4.37 13.69
CA ILE A 84 34.82 -3.55 14.14
C ILE A 84 34.18 -2.81 12.97
N ASN A 85 34.99 -2.18 12.11
CA ASN A 85 34.52 -1.45 10.93
C ASN A 85 33.88 -2.38 9.90
N PHE A 86 34.40 -3.60 9.74
CA PHE A 86 33.80 -4.61 8.87
C PHE A 86 32.36 -4.93 9.30
N PHE A 87 32.13 -5.29 10.58
CA PHE A 87 30.78 -5.58 11.07
C PHE A 87 29.88 -4.35 11.05
N SER A 88 30.41 -3.17 11.36
CA SER A 88 29.66 -1.91 11.29
C SER A 88 29.15 -1.63 9.86
N ASN A 89 30.02 -1.78 8.86
CA ASN A 89 29.65 -1.61 7.46
C ASN A 89 28.59 -2.64 7.01
N GLN A 90 28.72 -3.90 7.42
CA GLN A 90 27.70 -4.92 7.11
C GLN A 90 26.34 -4.57 7.75
N LEU A 91 26.34 -4.10 9.00
CA LEU A 91 25.12 -3.69 9.69
C LEU A 91 24.44 -2.53 8.97
N GLN A 92 25.21 -1.54 8.51
CA GLN A 92 24.70 -0.43 7.72
C GLN A 92 24.07 -0.90 6.40
N GLN A 93 24.70 -1.82 5.69
CA GLN A 93 24.18 -2.37 4.44
C GLN A 93 22.84 -3.10 4.65
N ILE A 94 22.75 -3.97 5.65
CA ILE A 94 21.52 -4.69 5.96
C ILE A 94 20.42 -3.73 6.42
N HIS A 95 20.76 -2.73 7.23
CA HIS A 95 19.81 -1.71 7.65
C HIS A 95 19.22 -0.94 6.45
N GLN A 96 20.05 -0.58 5.47
CA GLN A 96 19.57 0.07 4.24
C GLN A 96 18.61 -0.84 3.44
N GLN A 97 18.88 -2.15 3.39
CA GLN A 97 17.99 -3.11 2.74
C GLN A 97 16.63 -3.22 3.44
N ILE A 98 16.62 -3.21 4.78
CA ILE A 98 15.41 -3.18 5.61
C ILE A 98 14.59 -1.93 5.33
N ILE A 99 15.20 -0.74 5.36
CA ILE A 99 14.52 0.53 5.04
C ILE A 99 13.92 0.46 3.63
N THR A 100 14.69 -0.02 2.66
CA THR A 100 14.24 -0.15 1.27
C THR A 100 13.06 -1.12 1.12
N TYR A 101 13.03 -2.19 1.91
CA TYR A 101 11.88 -3.09 1.96
C TYR A 101 10.66 -2.39 2.56
N GLN A 102 10.80 -1.74 3.72
CA GLN A 102 9.71 -1.05 4.40
C GLN A 102 9.11 0.06 3.53
N GLN A 103 9.94 0.84 2.84
CA GLN A 103 9.46 1.88 1.92
C GLN A 103 8.65 1.29 0.76
N ARG A 104 9.07 0.13 0.23
CA ARG A 104 8.29 -0.56 -0.81
C ARG A 104 6.92 -1.00 -0.28
N GLN A 105 6.86 -1.51 0.95
CA GLN A 105 5.58 -1.91 1.56
C GLN A 105 4.67 -0.71 1.80
N LEU A 106 5.20 0.41 2.32
CA LEU A 106 4.43 1.66 2.47
C LEU A 106 3.88 2.16 1.12
N ASN A 107 4.72 2.20 0.09
CA ASN A 107 4.30 2.60 -1.25
C ASN A 107 3.19 1.67 -1.82
N ASN A 108 3.24 0.37 -1.50
CA ASN A 108 2.20 -0.57 -1.90
C ASN A 108 0.89 -0.32 -1.14
N GLN A 109 0.96 -0.04 0.16
CA GLN A 109 -0.21 0.32 0.98
C GLN A 109 -0.87 1.61 0.50
N GLU A 110 -0.10 2.66 0.23
CA GLU A 110 -0.62 3.93 -0.31
C GLU A 110 -1.35 3.73 -1.65
N ARG A 111 -0.85 2.84 -2.51
CA ARG A 111 -1.52 2.50 -3.77
C ARG A 111 -2.83 1.76 -3.54
N MET A 112 -2.85 0.82 -2.59
CA MET A 112 -4.06 0.10 -2.24
C MET A 112 -5.14 1.05 -1.73
N LEU A 113 -4.77 1.97 -0.83
CA LEU A 113 -5.68 3.00 -0.31
C LEU A 113 -6.21 3.89 -1.42
N ARG A 114 -5.33 4.41 -2.30
CA ARG A 114 -5.78 5.23 -3.43
C ARG A 114 -6.74 4.49 -4.36
N ASN A 115 -6.48 3.21 -4.63
CA ASN A 115 -7.39 2.39 -5.44
C ASN A 115 -8.72 2.15 -4.74
N PHE A 116 -8.72 1.97 -3.42
CA PHE A 116 -9.92 1.86 -2.62
C PHE A 116 -10.76 3.15 -2.68
N ASP A 117 -10.15 4.31 -2.46
CA ASP A 117 -10.82 5.62 -2.54
C ASP A 117 -11.40 5.88 -3.93
N ASN A 118 -10.64 5.56 -4.97
CA ASN A 118 -11.09 5.64 -6.35
C ASN A 118 -12.30 4.72 -6.61
N ASN A 119 -12.26 3.48 -6.15
CA ASN A 119 -13.39 2.55 -6.27
C ASN A 119 -14.62 3.04 -5.52
N MET A 120 -14.45 3.57 -4.31
CA MET A 120 -15.55 4.12 -3.52
C MET A 120 -16.21 5.30 -4.23
N THR A 121 -15.40 6.23 -4.74
CA THR A 121 -15.87 7.38 -5.54
C THR A 121 -16.60 6.91 -6.81
N ARG A 122 -16.06 5.89 -7.50
CA ARG A 122 -16.71 5.31 -8.68
C ARG A 122 -18.09 4.75 -8.35
N VAL A 123 -18.21 3.98 -7.28
CA VAL A 123 -19.48 3.38 -6.84
C VAL A 123 -20.50 4.46 -6.46
N GLN A 124 -20.07 5.56 -5.82
CA GLN A 124 -20.94 6.69 -5.53
C GLN A 124 -21.47 7.35 -6.81
N LEU A 125 -20.60 7.60 -7.78
CA LEU A 125 -20.99 8.17 -9.08
C LEU A 125 -21.89 7.24 -9.89
N GLU A 126 -21.63 5.93 -9.87
CA GLU A 126 -22.48 4.92 -10.51
C GLU A 126 -23.88 4.91 -9.88
N ARG A 127 -23.99 5.04 -8.55
CA ARG A 127 -25.28 5.19 -7.86
C ARG A 127 -26.00 6.48 -8.25
N GLU A 128 -25.31 7.62 -8.26
CA GLU A 128 -25.92 8.89 -8.67
C GLU A 128 -26.36 8.86 -10.13
N TYR A 129 -25.55 8.28 -11.03
CA TYR A 129 -25.92 8.09 -12.44
C TYR A 129 -27.23 7.31 -12.60
N LEU A 130 -27.42 6.24 -11.82
CA LEU A 130 -28.66 5.46 -11.83
C LEU A 130 -29.86 6.30 -11.34
N LEU A 131 -29.69 7.06 -10.27
CA LEU A 131 -30.74 7.96 -9.75
C LEU A 131 -31.11 9.04 -10.77
N LEU A 132 -30.12 9.67 -11.41
CA LEU A 132 -30.34 10.66 -12.46
C LEU A 132 -31.07 10.06 -13.67
N THR A 133 -30.74 8.83 -14.04
CA THR A 133 -31.43 8.14 -15.13
C THR A 133 -32.91 7.90 -14.79
N GLN A 134 -33.20 7.51 -13.54
CA GLN A 134 -34.58 7.37 -13.06
C GLN A 134 -35.31 8.72 -13.01
N GLU A 135 -34.63 9.78 -12.56
CA GLU A 135 -35.15 11.15 -12.55
C GLU A 135 -35.49 11.60 -13.98
N MET A 136 -34.61 11.33 -14.94
CA MET A 136 -34.84 11.64 -16.36
C MET A 136 -36.07 10.92 -16.92
N ILE A 137 -36.21 9.62 -16.63
CA ILE A 137 -37.38 8.84 -17.05
C ILE A 137 -38.66 9.42 -16.45
N SER A 138 -38.65 9.76 -15.15
CA SER A 138 -39.80 10.36 -14.48
C SER A 138 -40.16 11.73 -15.10
N ALA A 139 -39.15 12.57 -15.34
CA ALA A 139 -39.33 13.89 -15.96
C ALA A 139 -39.90 13.76 -17.38
N ILE A 140 -39.42 12.82 -18.18
CA ILE A 140 -39.96 12.54 -19.53
C ILE A 140 -41.42 12.11 -19.45
N ASN A 141 -41.78 11.19 -18.56
CA ASN A 141 -43.15 10.70 -18.40
C ASN A 141 -44.13 11.80 -17.96
N ASN A 142 -43.64 12.80 -17.23
CA ASN A 142 -44.42 13.96 -16.79
C ASN A 142 -44.38 15.13 -17.78
N THR A 143 -43.66 15.00 -18.90
CA THR A 143 -43.56 16.04 -19.92
C THR A 143 -44.71 15.84 -20.94
N PRO A 144 -45.62 16.82 -21.09
CA PRO A 144 -46.70 16.73 -22.07
C PRO A 144 -46.16 16.82 -23.51
N LEU A 145 -47.01 16.47 -24.48
CA LEU A 145 -46.65 16.52 -25.92
C LEU A 145 -46.07 17.88 -26.35
N TYR A 146 -46.53 18.98 -25.73
CA TYR A 146 -45.96 20.31 -25.87
C TYR A 146 -45.27 20.71 -24.57
N ALA A 147 -43.96 20.44 -24.48
CA ALA A 147 -43.16 20.76 -23.31
C ALA A 147 -42.98 22.28 -23.16
N SER A 148 -43.10 22.78 -21.93
CA SER A 148 -42.68 24.12 -21.57
C SER A 148 -41.15 24.26 -21.62
N GLU A 149 -40.66 25.48 -21.78
CA GLU A 149 -39.22 25.76 -21.71
C GLU A 149 -38.61 25.32 -20.37
N GLU A 150 -39.36 25.46 -19.27
CA GLU A 150 -38.94 24.99 -17.94
C GLU A 150 -38.75 23.46 -17.89
N GLN A 151 -39.67 22.70 -18.48
CA GLN A 151 -39.56 21.24 -18.56
C GLN A 151 -38.38 20.81 -19.45
N ILE A 152 -38.18 21.49 -20.58
CA ILE A 152 -37.02 21.25 -21.46
C ILE A 152 -35.70 21.55 -20.72
N ASN A 153 -35.65 22.64 -19.97
CA ASN A 153 -34.46 23.00 -19.18
C ASN A 153 -34.20 21.99 -18.07
N THR A 154 -35.25 21.47 -17.42
CA THR A 154 -35.12 20.41 -16.41
C THR A 154 -34.50 19.15 -17.01
N LEU A 155 -35.00 18.68 -18.16
CA LEU A 155 -34.43 17.52 -18.86
C LEU A 155 -32.98 17.76 -19.28
N ARG A 156 -32.67 18.94 -19.80
CA ARG A 156 -31.30 19.31 -20.19
C ARG A 156 -30.33 19.32 -19.00
N ASN A 157 -30.78 19.80 -17.84
CA ASN A 157 -29.99 19.81 -16.62
C ASN A 157 -29.70 18.38 -16.13
N ILE A 158 -30.71 17.51 -16.13
CA ILE A 158 -30.52 16.10 -15.75
C ILE A 158 -29.54 15.41 -16.71
N GLN A 159 -29.71 15.58 -18.03
CA GLN A 159 -28.80 15.03 -19.03
C GLN A 159 -27.36 15.53 -18.85
N THR A 160 -27.19 16.82 -18.55
CA THR A 160 -25.86 17.40 -18.29
C THR A 160 -25.17 16.73 -17.11
N ARG A 161 -25.91 16.45 -16.03
CA ARG A 161 -25.39 15.75 -14.85
C ARG A 161 -25.06 14.28 -15.15
N ILE A 162 -25.89 13.59 -15.94
CA ILE A 162 -25.61 12.22 -16.43
C ILE A 162 -24.29 12.19 -17.20
N ASP A 163 -24.10 13.11 -18.15
CA ASP A 163 -22.88 13.18 -18.96
C ASP A 163 -21.64 13.48 -18.11
N GLN A 164 -21.77 14.38 -17.13
CA GLN A 164 -20.70 14.69 -16.18
C GLN A 164 -20.30 13.45 -15.36
N ASN A 165 -21.27 12.73 -14.79
CA ASN A 165 -21.00 11.54 -14.00
C ASN A 165 -20.34 10.45 -14.85
N GLN A 166 -20.82 10.22 -16.07
CA GLN A 166 -20.22 9.25 -16.98
C GLN A 166 -18.76 9.59 -17.32
N ARG A 167 -18.44 10.86 -17.55
CA ARG A 167 -17.06 11.32 -17.78
C ARG A 167 -16.18 11.07 -16.55
N GLN A 168 -16.66 11.40 -15.35
CA GLN A 168 -15.90 11.19 -14.12
C GLN A 168 -15.64 9.70 -13.84
N ILE A 169 -16.65 8.84 -14.04
CA ILE A 169 -16.50 7.38 -13.93
C ILE A 169 -15.40 6.87 -14.85
N ASN A 170 -15.38 7.33 -16.11
CA ASN A 170 -14.35 6.92 -17.08
C ASN A 170 -12.95 7.39 -16.67
N ILE A 171 -12.80 8.61 -16.15
CA ILE A 171 -11.53 9.13 -15.62
C ILE A 171 -11.03 8.24 -14.48
N ILE A 172 -11.89 7.91 -13.51
CA ILE A 172 -11.53 7.07 -12.37
C ILE A 172 -11.16 5.65 -12.82
N ARG A 173 -11.88 5.08 -13.79
CA ARG A 173 -11.56 3.77 -14.38
C ARG A 173 -10.15 3.76 -14.98
N ASN A 174 -9.79 4.80 -15.73
CA ASN A 174 -8.44 4.94 -16.30
C ASN A 174 -7.38 5.11 -15.20
N GLN A 175 -7.66 5.86 -14.13
CA GLN A 175 -6.74 5.99 -12.99
C GLN A 175 -6.47 4.65 -12.30
N ILE A 176 -7.51 3.84 -12.06
CA ILE A 176 -7.38 2.50 -11.46
C ILE A 176 -6.53 1.59 -12.36
N GLN A 177 -6.79 1.56 -13.66
CA GLN A 177 -6.02 0.75 -14.63
C GLN A 177 -4.54 1.18 -14.69
N ASN A 178 -4.27 2.49 -14.71
CA ASN A 178 -2.90 3.01 -14.71
C ASN A 178 -2.14 2.68 -13.41
N ASN A 179 -2.84 2.62 -12.28
CA ASN A 179 -2.25 2.22 -11.01
C ASN A 179 -1.92 0.72 -10.94
N GLN A 180 -2.64 -0.12 -11.70
CA GLN A 180 -2.38 -1.57 -11.80
C GLN A 180 -1.24 -1.90 -12.78
N ASN A 181 -1.07 -1.12 -13.85
CA ASN A 181 -0.18 -1.44 -14.99
C ASN A 181 1.22 -0.80 -14.97
N ARG A 182 1.72 -0.26 -13.84
CA ARG A 182 3.13 0.18 -13.81
C ARG A 182 4.06 -1.02 -14.02
N PRO A 183 5.12 -0.87 -14.85
CA PRO A 183 5.98 -2.00 -15.20
C PRO A 183 6.54 -2.63 -13.93
N LYS A 184 6.29 -3.93 -13.75
CA LYS A 184 7.11 -4.78 -12.89
C LYS A 184 8.54 -4.56 -13.35
N ASN A 185 9.30 -3.79 -12.58
CA ASN A 185 10.72 -3.59 -12.84
C ASN A 185 11.34 -4.97 -12.65
N ASN A 186 11.47 -5.71 -13.74
CA ASN A 186 12.05 -7.04 -13.80
C ASN A 186 13.55 -6.91 -13.50
N ASN A 187 13.89 -6.70 -12.23
CA ASN A 187 15.19 -7.10 -11.69
C ASN A 187 15.15 -8.62 -11.51
N ARG A 188 14.94 -9.36 -12.61
CA ARG A 188 15.30 -10.77 -12.70
C ARG A 188 16.82 -10.81 -12.85
N ARG A 189 17.48 -11.03 -11.72
CA ARG A 189 18.73 -11.80 -11.52
C ARG A 189 19.69 -11.84 -12.72
N ARG A 190 20.78 -11.10 -12.62
CA ARG A 190 22.09 -11.58 -13.07
C ARG A 190 22.75 -12.33 -11.94
#